data_AF-G9ZNX4-F1
#
_entry.id   AF-G9ZNX4-F1
#
_cell.length_a   1.000
_cell.length_b   1.000
_cell.length_c   1.000
_cell.angle_alpha   90.00
_cell.angle_beta   90.00
_cell.angle_gamma   90.00
#
_symmetry.space_group_name_H-M   'P 1'
#
loop_
_entity.id
_entity.type
_entity.pdbx_description
1 polymer ?
#
loop_
_entity_poly.entity_id
_entity_poly.type
_entity_poly.pdbx_seq_one_letter_code
_entity_poly.pdbx_strand_id
1 'polypeptide(L)'
;MKGHFKFAVLTALLFASAGIFGIASNANADVIDEPGSAGSIKQVNSGNVLKDYDEEALNTVNNDTPQGNTSKKYTKYDLDPSGYNYSNSYSTISGSSQSNTFKTKWFLPDGFNVSNLQHGNFQSVTMDDEGNVYFVESNGTNTNQGAIVKFNMAKLQQLGVNSDVLALWKAFDYFNPYTTDGEAHNQEYEDAYNQMKGSFDQIKTLTNTLNQNKSWQNNQSNWQQNAQKWYYYWKNKKTKNQKIVKSAKYSYASKQKAKKVVKQATAKMATWMKSYQGHKAKVANYNKKITSIQNQINTYQSQVDAVKAQNPEMFKYVDIAQTAQLSPEVDIGHGQTLAFNPQNKHIYLAEDNTLTDLKSRDDNNTVLEMDPNTLKPIREYNFKMYHGDSANLQLHTLTFDKDGNAYWGRKYGKGYILFYGRLDENGVSFAASQNMVGNRGGSTNQGMSYNPQNDRVYFVSDDILTSIPAEKVRNSNFTADDIHYQAFDSKREFESLTFDQDGYGYLLALWPPELMQSTAPLN
;
A
#
# COMPACT_ATOMS: atom_id res chain seq x y z
N MET A 1 -13.19 -28.26 34.10
CA MET A 1 -14.04 -27.20 33.54
C MET A 1 -13.95 -27.29 32.03
N LYS A 2 -15.02 -27.74 31.38
CA LYS A 2 -15.05 -28.11 29.95
C LYS A 2 -15.94 -27.12 29.20
N GLY A 3 -15.41 -26.59 28.10
CA GLY A 3 -16.14 -26.40 26.85
C GLY A 3 -16.89 -25.09 26.65
N HIS A 4 -16.19 -24.06 26.15
CA HIS A 4 -16.77 -23.03 25.28
C HIS A 4 -15.74 -22.58 24.25
N PHE A 5 -15.62 -23.32 23.15
CA PHE A 5 -14.99 -22.83 21.90
C PHE A 5 -15.55 -23.66 20.76
N LYS A 6 -16.66 -23.21 20.17
CA LYS A 6 -17.16 -23.66 18.86
C LYS A 6 -17.99 -22.54 18.24
N PHE A 7 -17.36 -21.76 17.38
CA PHE A 7 -17.87 -21.38 16.06
C PHE A 7 -16.69 -20.71 15.33
N ALA A 8 -15.77 -21.55 14.86
CA ALA A 8 -14.78 -21.13 13.88
C ALA A 8 -15.53 -20.87 12.57
N VAL A 9 -15.53 -19.59 12.21
CA VAL A 9 -15.78 -18.97 10.91
C VAL A 9 -15.59 -19.94 9.75
N LEU A 10 -16.70 -20.50 9.25
CA LEU A 10 -16.81 -20.97 7.87
C LEU A 10 -17.27 -19.77 7.05
N THR A 11 -16.37 -19.16 6.28
CA THR A 11 -16.51 -18.84 4.83
C THR A 11 -15.25 -18.09 4.40
N ALA A 12 -14.12 -18.78 4.29
CA ALA A 12 -13.00 -18.35 3.46
C ALA A 12 -13.22 -18.94 2.06
N LEU A 13 -14.06 -18.27 1.29
CA LEU A 13 -14.04 -18.22 -0.16
C LEU A 13 -13.94 -16.71 -0.42
N LEU A 14 -12.77 -16.07 -0.23
CA LEU A 14 -11.72 -16.00 -1.25
C LEU A 14 -12.31 -15.94 -2.67
N PHE A 15 -13.16 -14.94 -2.91
CA PHE A 15 -13.18 -14.28 -4.21
C PHE A 15 -11.88 -13.49 -4.34
N ALA A 16 -10.77 -14.20 -4.54
CA ALA A 16 -9.48 -13.61 -4.87
C ALA A 16 -9.41 -13.13 -6.33
N SER A 17 -10.48 -13.34 -7.11
CA SER A 17 -10.66 -12.87 -8.49
C SER A 17 -11.82 -11.88 -8.67
N ALA A 18 -12.44 -11.40 -7.59
CA ALA A 18 -13.32 -10.23 -7.62
C ALA A 18 -12.58 -9.03 -7.04
N GLY A 19 -11.45 -8.68 -7.66
CA GLY A 19 -10.88 -7.34 -7.52
C GLY A 19 -11.93 -6.37 -8.04
N ILE A 20 -12.47 -5.56 -7.14
CA ILE A 20 -12.94 -4.20 -7.39
C ILE A 20 -13.71 -4.01 -8.71
N PHE A 21 -14.92 -4.58 -8.84
CA PHE A 21 -15.90 -4.00 -9.77
C PHE A 21 -16.54 -2.78 -9.09
N GLY A 22 -15.78 -1.68 -9.07
CA GLY A 22 -16.34 -0.35 -9.00
C GLY A 22 -17.23 -0.18 -10.23
N ILE A 23 -18.55 -0.21 -10.03
CA ILE A 23 -19.49 0.02 -11.13
C ILE A 23 -19.47 1.52 -11.43
N ALA A 24 -18.67 1.92 -12.41
CA ALA A 24 -18.97 3.10 -13.22
C ALA A 24 -19.94 2.66 -14.31
N SER A 25 -21.21 2.99 -14.13
CA SER A 25 -22.21 2.93 -15.20
C SER A 25 -21.91 4.06 -16.18
N ASN A 26 -21.56 3.70 -17.42
CA ASN A 26 -21.29 4.54 -18.60
C ASN A 26 -19.83 5.00 -18.76
N ALA A 27 -18.97 4.17 -19.36
CA ALA A 27 -17.72 4.50 -20.06
C ALA A 27 -17.12 3.19 -20.58
N ASN A 28 -16.11 3.24 -21.45
CA ASN A 28 -15.30 2.07 -21.83
C ASN A 28 -14.75 1.40 -20.55
N ALA A 29 -14.61 0.08 -20.53
CA ALA A 29 -13.88 -0.68 -19.50
C ALA A 29 -12.37 -0.60 -19.76
N ASP A 30 -11.79 0.60 -19.60
CA ASP A 30 -10.33 0.74 -19.61
C ASP A 30 -9.73 -0.15 -18.52
N VAL A 31 -8.60 -0.82 -18.81
CA VAL A 31 -7.95 -1.73 -17.86
C VAL A 31 -7.49 -0.98 -16.60
N ILE A 32 -7.20 0.31 -16.74
CA ILE A 32 -6.81 1.24 -15.69
C ILE A 32 -7.70 2.47 -15.82
N ASP A 33 -8.42 2.81 -14.75
CA ASP A 33 -9.25 4.01 -14.74
C ASP A 33 -8.36 5.27 -14.79
N GLU A 34 -8.68 6.22 -15.68
CA GLU A 34 -8.05 7.54 -15.66
C GLU A 34 -8.26 8.20 -14.29
N PRO A 35 -7.20 8.73 -13.66
CA PRO A 35 -7.35 9.38 -12.39
C PRO A 35 -8.15 10.68 -12.54
N GLY A 36 -9.14 10.88 -11.66
CA GLY A 36 -9.94 12.10 -11.65
C GLY A 36 -9.12 13.35 -11.26
N SER A 37 -9.75 14.53 -11.30
CA SER A 37 -9.09 15.79 -10.92
C SER A 37 -8.74 15.87 -9.42
N ALA A 38 -7.60 16.48 -9.10
CA ALA A 38 -7.16 16.78 -7.74
C ALA A 38 -8.11 17.72 -6.98
N GLY A 39 -8.90 18.54 -7.69
CA GLY A 39 -9.77 19.54 -7.09
C GLY A 39 -9.00 20.68 -6.42
N SER A 40 -9.64 21.39 -5.49
CA SER A 40 -9.00 22.47 -4.74
C SER A 40 -8.23 21.91 -3.54
N ILE A 41 -6.93 22.22 -3.47
CA ILE A 41 -6.03 21.76 -2.42
C ILE A 41 -5.89 22.85 -1.36
N LYS A 42 -6.06 22.48 -0.08
CA LYS A 42 -5.94 23.40 1.06
C LYS A 42 -4.50 23.92 1.17
N GLN A 43 -4.33 25.23 1.23
CA GLN A 43 -3.02 25.86 1.38
C GLN A 43 -2.68 26.12 2.86
N VAL A 44 -1.45 25.77 3.28
CA VAL A 44 -0.88 26.05 4.60
C VAL A 44 0.38 26.90 4.42
N ASN A 45 0.30 28.18 4.76
CA ASN A 45 1.42 29.11 4.60
C ASN A 45 2.18 29.23 5.93
N SER A 46 3.47 28.95 5.89
CA SER A 46 4.42 29.20 6.98
C SER A 46 5.46 30.22 6.49
N GLY A 47 5.97 31.05 7.40
CA GLY A 47 7.00 32.04 7.07
C GLY A 47 8.37 31.37 6.84
N ASN A 48 9.42 32.01 7.37
CA ASN A 48 10.71 31.31 7.48
C ASN A 48 10.62 30.21 8.52
N VAL A 49 10.92 28.99 8.11
CA VAL A 49 10.86 27.79 8.97
C VAL A 49 12.26 27.28 9.33
N LEU A 50 13.30 27.78 8.67
CA LEU A 50 14.68 27.38 8.93
C LEU A 50 15.30 28.28 10.01
N LYS A 51 15.78 27.66 11.09
CA LYS A 51 16.60 28.33 12.09
C LYS A 51 17.92 28.78 11.48
N ASP A 52 18.29 30.03 11.75
CA ASP A 52 19.56 30.60 11.29
C ASP A 52 20.75 29.71 11.65
N TYR A 53 21.63 29.50 10.67
CA TYR A 53 22.89 28.80 10.80
C TYR A 53 23.90 29.39 9.82
N ASP A 54 25.19 29.18 10.09
CA ASP A 54 26.29 29.53 9.20
C ASP A 54 26.87 28.23 8.65
N GLU A 55 26.83 28.07 7.32
CA GLU A 55 27.35 26.87 6.66
C GLU A 55 28.88 26.75 6.77
N GLU A 56 29.60 27.88 6.88
CA GLU A 56 31.06 27.90 7.07
C GLU A 56 31.45 27.50 8.50
N ALA A 57 30.53 27.62 9.45
CA ALA A 57 30.73 27.25 10.85
C ALA A 57 30.38 25.77 11.13
N LEU A 58 29.91 25.01 10.14
CA LEU A 58 29.60 23.60 10.32
C LEU A 58 30.88 22.76 10.51
N ASN A 59 30.85 21.86 11.48
CA ASN A 59 31.94 20.93 11.72
C ASN A 59 31.96 19.85 10.63
N THR A 60 33.01 19.86 9.81
CA THR A 60 33.22 18.87 8.77
C THR A 60 33.76 17.58 9.38
N VAL A 61 32.95 16.51 9.34
CA VAL A 61 33.38 15.18 9.76
C VAL A 61 34.22 14.57 8.65
N ASN A 62 35.51 14.38 8.90
CA ASN A 62 36.42 13.73 7.95
C ASN A 62 36.10 12.24 7.84
N ASN A 63 35.71 11.79 6.65
CA ASN A 63 35.35 10.41 6.37
C ASN A 63 35.90 9.94 5.01
N ASP A 64 36.26 8.66 4.92
CA ASP A 64 36.86 8.03 3.73
C ASP A 64 35.80 7.28 2.90
N THR A 65 35.05 8.01 2.08
CA THR A 65 34.04 7.41 1.18
C THR A 65 34.66 7.01 -0.17
N PRO A 66 34.39 5.79 -0.68
CA PRO A 66 34.71 5.40 -2.06
C PRO A 66 34.13 6.39 -3.08
N GLN A 67 34.72 6.42 -4.27
CA GLN A 67 34.17 7.22 -5.37
C GLN A 67 33.16 6.40 -6.16
N GLY A 68 32.01 7.01 -6.42
CA GLY A 68 30.96 6.43 -7.23
C GLY A 68 31.14 6.72 -8.72
N ASN A 69 30.15 6.38 -9.53
CA ASN A 69 30.08 6.73 -10.95
C ASN A 69 29.77 8.21 -11.17
N THR A 70 30.73 9.09 -10.86
CA THR A 70 30.61 10.54 -11.08
C THR A 70 30.63 10.94 -12.56
N SER A 71 30.83 9.99 -13.48
CA SER A 71 30.88 10.25 -14.92
C SER A 71 29.50 10.49 -15.54
N LYS A 72 28.42 10.09 -14.84
CA LYS A 72 27.03 10.10 -15.33
C LYS A 72 26.82 9.35 -16.65
N LYS A 73 27.73 8.43 -16.98
CA LYS A 73 27.55 7.47 -18.07
C LYS A 73 26.86 6.25 -17.52
N TYR A 74 25.58 6.11 -17.85
CA TYR A 74 24.76 5.00 -17.40
C TYR A 74 24.60 3.94 -18.49
N THR A 75 24.54 2.68 -18.09
CA THR A 75 24.16 1.56 -18.95
C THR A 75 22.68 1.70 -19.28
N LYS A 76 22.37 1.89 -20.56
CA LYS A 76 21.02 1.94 -21.10
C LYS A 76 20.79 0.76 -22.03
N TYR A 77 19.65 0.09 -21.91
CA TYR A 77 19.27 -1.02 -22.77
C TYR A 77 17.75 -1.19 -22.77
N ASP A 78 17.24 -1.78 -23.84
CA ASP A 78 15.81 -2.07 -24.00
C ASP A 78 15.48 -3.45 -23.42
N LEU A 79 14.26 -3.59 -22.90
CA LEU A 79 13.73 -4.88 -22.48
C LEU A 79 13.18 -5.63 -23.69
N ASP A 80 13.51 -6.92 -23.82
CA ASP A 80 12.98 -7.76 -24.90
C ASP A 80 11.60 -8.32 -24.50
N PRO A 81 10.48 -7.92 -25.15
CA PRO A 81 9.14 -8.45 -24.85
C PRO A 81 9.03 -9.95 -25.13
N SER A 82 9.78 -10.44 -26.11
CA SER A 82 9.71 -11.81 -26.63
C SER A 82 10.80 -12.73 -26.06
N GLY A 83 11.82 -12.15 -25.42
CA GLY A 83 13.01 -12.83 -24.93
C GLY A 83 13.06 -12.97 -23.41
N TYR A 84 14.18 -13.51 -22.94
CA TYR A 84 14.45 -13.68 -21.51
C TYR A 84 15.31 -12.53 -20.99
N ASN A 85 14.71 -11.65 -20.17
CA ASN A 85 15.46 -10.63 -19.45
C ASN A 85 15.84 -11.17 -18.07
N TYR A 86 17.14 -11.22 -17.78
CA TYR A 86 17.66 -11.73 -16.51
C TYR A 86 17.50 -10.68 -15.40
N SER A 87 17.32 -11.17 -14.17
CA SER A 87 17.49 -10.35 -12.97
C SER A 87 18.93 -9.85 -12.90
N ASN A 88 19.10 -8.53 -12.82
CA ASN A 88 20.36 -7.87 -12.52
C ASN A 88 20.73 -8.09 -11.06
N SER A 89 22.04 -8.03 -10.78
CA SER A 89 22.58 -8.15 -9.43
C SER A 89 23.80 -7.25 -9.30
N TYR A 90 23.80 -6.35 -8.32
CA TYR A 90 24.89 -5.40 -8.07
C TYR A 90 25.34 -5.53 -6.62
N SER A 91 26.60 -5.92 -6.42
CA SER A 91 27.20 -6.03 -5.09
C SER A 91 28.01 -4.80 -4.76
N THR A 92 28.11 -4.49 -3.47
CA THR A 92 28.99 -3.43 -2.99
C THR A 92 30.45 -3.68 -3.37
N ILE A 93 31.19 -2.63 -3.70
CA ILE A 93 32.61 -2.69 -4.04
C ILE A 93 33.51 -2.64 -2.80
N SER A 94 34.77 -3.04 -2.99
CA SER A 94 35.84 -2.89 -1.99
C SER A 94 35.94 -1.45 -1.51
N GLY A 95 36.16 -1.29 -0.21
CA GLY A 95 36.21 0.01 0.43
C GLY A 95 34.89 0.39 1.11
N SER A 96 33.74 -0.15 0.70
CA SER A 96 32.47 0.06 1.42
C SER A 96 32.58 -0.38 2.89
N SER A 97 32.00 0.38 3.81
CA SER A 97 31.99 0.03 5.24
C SER A 97 30.94 -1.02 5.59
N GLN A 98 29.96 -1.22 4.71
CA GLN A 98 28.96 -2.29 4.79
C GLN A 98 28.92 -3.06 3.46
N SER A 99 28.56 -4.34 3.51
CA SER A 99 28.42 -5.18 2.32
C SER A 99 26.99 -5.62 2.09
N ASN A 100 26.51 -5.49 0.86
CA ASN A 100 25.20 -6.00 0.44
C ASN A 100 25.18 -6.22 -1.08
N THR A 101 24.11 -6.84 -1.55
CA THR A 101 23.82 -7.01 -2.97
C THR A 101 22.38 -6.60 -3.21
N PHE A 102 22.15 -5.74 -4.21
CA PHE A 102 20.83 -5.48 -4.75
C PHE A 102 20.55 -6.40 -5.93
N LYS A 103 19.33 -6.95 -6.00
CA LYS A 103 18.85 -7.77 -7.13
C LYS A 103 17.57 -7.19 -7.69
N THR A 104 17.34 -7.34 -9.00
CA THR A 104 16.07 -6.95 -9.62
C THR A 104 14.93 -7.62 -8.90
N LYS A 105 14.01 -6.81 -8.38
CA LYS A 105 12.71 -7.28 -7.92
C LYS A 105 11.75 -7.27 -9.10
N TRP A 106 11.58 -6.10 -9.73
CA TRP A 106 10.71 -5.90 -10.89
C TRP A 106 11.34 -4.89 -11.86
N PHE A 107 11.16 -5.13 -13.15
CA PHE A 107 11.19 -4.05 -14.14
C PHE A 107 9.86 -3.32 -14.10
N LEU A 108 9.92 -2.00 -14.06
CA LEU A 108 8.75 -1.12 -14.09
C LEU A 108 8.38 -0.84 -15.56
N PRO A 109 7.11 -0.51 -15.86
CA PRO A 109 6.70 -0.22 -17.22
C PRO A 109 7.29 1.08 -17.75
N ASP A 110 7.29 1.26 -19.08
CA ASP A 110 7.64 2.54 -19.73
C ASP A 110 6.56 3.62 -19.53
N GLY A 111 5.50 3.29 -18.79
CA GLY A 111 4.53 4.21 -18.24
C GLY A 111 3.35 3.45 -17.65
N PHE A 112 2.60 4.09 -16.76
CA PHE A 112 1.37 3.50 -16.21
C PHE A 112 0.11 3.86 -17.01
N ASN A 113 0.26 4.29 -18.27
CA ASN A 113 -0.82 4.58 -19.23
C ASN A 113 -1.83 5.67 -18.80
N VAL A 114 -1.38 6.63 -17.99
CA VAL A 114 -2.10 7.84 -17.56
C VAL A 114 -2.09 8.93 -18.63
N SER A 115 -0.98 9.09 -19.35
CA SER A 115 -0.86 10.08 -20.44
C SER A 115 0.12 9.61 -21.51
N ASN A 116 0.00 10.14 -22.73
CA ASN A 116 0.93 9.85 -23.84
C ASN A 116 2.31 10.51 -23.66
N LEU A 117 2.52 11.22 -22.54
CA LEU A 117 3.79 11.85 -22.18
C LEU A 117 4.64 10.96 -21.26
N GLN A 118 4.07 9.87 -20.75
CA GLN A 118 4.80 8.91 -19.93
C GLN A 118 5.84 8.16 -20.76
N HIS A 119 7.00 7.90 -20.14
CA HIS A 119 8.19 7.32 -20.79
C HIS A 119 9.11 6.62 -19.77
N GLY A 120 8.55 6.10 -18.67
CA GLY A 120 9.26 5.25 -17.72
C GLY A 120 10.25 6.01 -16.84
N ASN A 121 10.06 7.33 -16.73
CA ASN A 121 10.92 8.21 -15.95
C ASN A 121 10.43 8.31 -14.50
N PHE A 122 10.68 7.26 -13.73
CA PHE A 122 10.38 7.23 -12.30
C PHE A 122 11.45 7.96 -11.51
N GLN A 123 11.05 8.97 -10.76
CA GLN A 123 11.96 9.88 -10.06
C GLN A 123 12.06 9.56 -8.56
N SER A 124 11.08 8.85 -7.99
CA SER A 124 11.14 8.47 -6.58
C SER A 124 10.30 7.24 -6.26
N VAL A 125 10.65 6.57 -5.15
CA VAL A 125 9.91 5.46 -4.55
C VAL A 125 9.79 5.66 -3.04
N THR A 126 8.62 5.36 -2.46
CA THR A 126 8.47 5.18 -1.01
C THR A 126 7.62 3.96 -0.69
N MET A 127 7.68 3.48 0.55
CA MET A 127 6.80 2.45 1.08
C MET A 127 6.07 2.96 2.32
N ASP A 128 4.86 2.44 2.55
CA ASP A 128 4.16 2.59 3.83
C ASP A 128 4.40 1.39 4.74
N ASP A 129 3.87 1.45 5.96
CA ASP A 129 3.98 0.36 6.94
C ASP A 129 2.91 -0.73 6.78
N GLU A 130 2.09 -0.66 5.73
CA GLU A 130 1.10 -1.67 5.35
C GLU A 130 1.55 -2.55 4.17
N GLY A 131 2.77 -2.33 3.68
CA GLY A 131 3.36 -3.09 2.57
C GLY A 131 2.89 -2.61 1.19
N ASN A 132 2.46 -1.35 1.09
CA ASN A 132 2.25 -0.69 -0.19
C ASN A 132 3.53 0.04 -0.63
N VAL A 133 3.77 0.05 -1.94
CA VAL A 133 4.87 0.77 -2.58
C VAL A 133 4.29 1.81 -3.52
N TYR A 134 4.95 2.97 -3.56
CA TYR A 134 4.53 4.15 -4.30
C TYR A 134 5.66 4.62 -5.19
N PHE A 135 5.34 4.95 -6.43
CA PHE A 135 6.30 5.53 -7.39
C PHE A 135 5.81 6.90 -7.84
N VAL A 136 6.73 7.85 -7.98
CA VAL A 136 6.46 9.09 -8.74
C VAL A 136 6.95 8.87 -10.16
N GLU A 137 6.03 8.98 -11.13
CA GLU A 137 6.35 9.01 -12.55
C GLU A 137 6.22 10.44 -13.09
N SER A 138 7.26 10.91 -13.76
CA SER A 138 7.25 12.20 -14.44
C SER A 138 6.74 12.10 -15.88
N ASN A 139 5.86 13.02 -16.28
CA ASN A 139 5.41 13.21 -17.67
C ASN A 139 6.49 13.87 -18.56
N GLY A 140 7.72 14.03 -18.06
CA GLY A 140 8.88 14.40 -18.88
C GLY A 140 9.54 15.69 -18.46
N THR A 141 10.64 15.99 -19.15
CA THR A 141 11.47 17.14 -18.82
C THR A 141 10.68 18.44 -18.98
N ASN A 142 10.70 19.29 -17.95
CA ASN A 142 10.07 20.61 -17.88
C ASN A 142 8.52 20.64 -17.85
N THR A 143 7.84 19.52 -17.59
CA THR A 143 6.38 19.56 -17.36
C THR A 143 6.04 19.84 -15.90
N ASN A 144 6.90 19.38 -14.98
CA ASN A 144 6.64 19.29 -13.54
C ASN A 144 5.36 18.52 -13.19
N GLN A 145 4.76 17.85 -14.17
CA GLN A 145 3.52 17.11 -14.03
C GLN A 145 3.81 15.62 -14.00
N GLY A 146 2.98 14.90 -13.28
CA GLY A 146 3.11 13.47 -13.15
C GLY A 146 2.04 12.87 -12.26
N ALA A 147 2.18 11.58 -12.01
CA ALA A 147 1.26 10.82 -11.16
C ALA A 147 2.04 9.99 -10.15
N ILE A 148 1.40 9.74 -9.02
CA ILE A 148 1.83 8.75 -8.04
C ILE A 148 1.07 7.46 -8.30
N VAL A 149 1.82 6.36 -8.38
CA VAL A 149 1.26 5.03 -8.58
C VAL A 149 1.53 4.17 -7.37
N LYS A 150 0.47 3.61 -6.81
CA LYS A 150 0.49 2.72 -5.64
C LYS A 150 0.25 1.28 -6.06
N PHE A 151 1.03 0.38 -5.48
CA PHE A 151 0.77 -1.06 -5.50
C PHE A 151 0.79 -1.66 -4.11
N ASN A 152 -0.07 -2.66 -3.86
CA ASN A 152 0.07 -3.54 -2.71
C ASN A 152 1.02 -4.70 -3.06
N MET A 153 2.17 -4.79 -2.39
CA MET A 153 3.18 -5.79 -2.77
C MET A 153 2.72 -7.23 -2.53
N ALA A 154 1.93 -7.47 -1.48
CA ALA A 154 1.40 -8.81 -1.19
C ALA A 154 0.40 -9.26 -2.27
N LYS A 155 -0.39 -8.33 -2.82
CA LYS A 155 -1.29 -8.62 -3.94
C LYS A 155 -0.52 -8.94 -5.21
N LEU A 156 0.51 -8.16 -5.55
CA LEU A 156 1.39 -8.46 -6.69
C LEU A 156 2.07 -9.84 -6.53
N GLN A 157 2.53 -10.17 -5.32
CA GLN A 157 3.10 -11.49 -5.03
C GLN A 157 2.09 -12.62 -5.24
N GLN A 158 0.84 -12.46 -4.80
CA GLN A 158 -0.22 -13.46 -5.01
C GLN A 158 -0.53 -13.68 -6.49
N LEU A 159 -0.34 -12.67 -7.34
CA LEU A 159 -0.48 -12.76 -8.79
C LEU A 159 0.77 -13.33 -9.49
N GLY A 160 1.80 -13.71 -8.72
CA GLY A 160 3.01 -14.34 -9.25
C GLY A 160 4.04 -13.35 -9.82
N VAL A 161 3.90 -12.05 -9.57
CA VAL A 161 4.81 -11.01 -10.10
C VAL A 161 6.24 -11.20 -9.58
N ASN A 162 6.42 -11.74 -8.37
CA ASN A 162 7.77 -12.03 -7.84
C ASN A 162 8.46 -13.23 -8.52
N SER A 163 7.73 -14.04 -9.27
CA SER A 163 8.28 -15.20 -9.99
C SER A 163 8.71 -14.85 -11.42
N ASP A 164 8.32 -13.67 -11.90
CA ASP A 164 8.58 -13.17 -13.25
C ASP A 164 8.83 -11.67 -13.17
N VAL A 165 10.12 -11.29 -13.20
CA VAL A 165 10.57 -9.89 -13.01
C VAL A 165 10.03 -8.93 -14.07
N LEU A 166 9.49 -9.44 -15.18
CA LEU A 166 8.87 -8.64 -16.25
C LEU A 166 7.35 -8.56 -16.15
N ALA A 167 6.71 -9.33 -15.25
CA ALA A 167 5.25 -9.44 -15.23
C ALA A 167 4.54 -8.09 -15.04
N LEU A 168 5.15 -7.16 -14.28
CA LEU A 168 4.62 -5.82 -14.12
C LEU A 168 4.79 -4.99 -15.40
N TRP A 169 6.00 -4.92 -15.98
CA TRP A 169 6.25 -4.24 -17.25
C TRP A 169 5.32 -4.75 -18.37
N LYS A 170 5.22 -6.08 -18.56
CA LYS A 170 4.36 -6.70 -19.58
C LYS A 170 2.89 -6.37 -19.38
N ALA A 171 2.41 -6.29 -18.14
CA ALA A 171 1.01 -6.01 -17.88
C ALA A 171 0.57 -4.63 -18.39
N PHE A 172 1.44 -3.62 -18.29
CA PHE A 172 1.13 -2.27 -18.77
C PHE A 172 1.49 -2.08 -20.24
N ASP A 173 2.56 -2.71 -20.73
CA ASP A 173 2.91 -2.70 -22.15
C ASP A 173 1.83 -3.37 -23.01
N TYR A 174 1.30 -4.52 -22.57
CA TYR A 174 0.24 -5.26 -23.27
C TYR A 174 -1.02 -4.39 -23.50
N PHE A 175 -1.35 -3.52 -22.55
CA PHE A 175 -2.52 -2.64 -22.61
C PHE A 175 -2.19 -1.18 -22.91
N ASN A 176 -0.99 -0.87 -23.42
CA ASN A 176 -0.58 0.50 -23.67
C ASN A 176 -1.47 1.15 -24.74
N PRO A 177 -2.36 2.10 -24.36
CA PRO A 177 -3.36 2.66 -25.26
C PRO A 177 -2.75 3.60 -26.31
N TYR A 178 -1.46 3.89 -26.22
CA TYR A 178 -0.72 4.73 -27.17
C TYR A 178 0.00 3.92 -28.25
N THR A 179 -0.24 2.61 -28.30
CA THR A 179 0.30 1.69 -29.30
C THR A 179 -0.84 0.99 -30.04
N THR A 180 -0.64 0.67 -31.32
CA THR A 180 -1.66 -0.06 -32.12
C THR A 180 -1.98 -1.43 -31.54
N ASP A 181 -0.97 -2.14 -31.02
CA ASP A 181 -1.17 -3.46 -30.41
C ASP A 181 -1.94 -3.33 -29.09
N GLY A 182 -1.60 -2.36 -28.25
CA GLY A 182 -2.34 -2.11 -27.01
C GLY A 182 -3.78 -1.63 -27.24
N GLU A 183 -4.06 -0.81 -28.25
CA GLU A 183 -5.44 -0.48 -28.67
C GLU A 183 -6.23 -1.74 -29.04
N ALA A 184 -5.63 -2.65 -29.81
CA ALA A 184 -6.25 -3.91 -30.18
C ALA A 184 -6.52 -4.81 -28.96
N HIS A 185 -5.54 -4.94 -28.06
CA HIS A 185 -5.68 -5.71 -26.82
C HIS A 185 -6.73 -5.15 -25.86
N ASN A 186 -6.84 -3.81 -25.76
CA ASN A 186 -7.93 -3.19 -25.00
C ASN A 186 -9.29 -3.54 -25.61
N GLN A 187 -9.44 -3.49 -26.94
CA GLN A 187 -10.67 -3.91 -27.60
C GLN A 187 -10.98 -5.40 -27.40
N GLU A 188 -9.97 -6.28 -27.41
CA GLU A 188 -10.14 -7.70 -27.09
C GLU A 188 -10.64 -7.90 -25.65
N TYR A 189 -10.09 -7.14 -24.69
CA TYR A 189 -10.56 -7.16 -23.31
C TYR A 189 -12.00 -6.67 -23.19
N GLU A 190 -12.37 -5.58 -23.87
CA GLU A 190 -13.75 -5.09 -23.92
C GLU A 190 -14.73 -6.14 -24.43
N ASP A 191 -14.40 -6.82 -25.53
CA ASP A 191 -15.23 -7.85 -26.12
C ASP A 191 -15.40 -9.04 -25.16
N ALA A 192 -14.32 -9.45 -24.50
CA ALA A 192 -14.35 -10.50 -23.49
C ALA A 192 -15.15 -10.06 -22.25
N TYR A 193 -14.99 -8.83 -21.79
CA TYR A 193 -15.73 -8.26 -20.67
C TYR A 193 -17.24 -8.21 -20.98
N ASN A 194 -17.63 -7.78 -22.17
CA ASN A 194 -19.02 -7.75 -22.62
C ASN A 194 -19.66 -9.15 -22.62
N GLN A 195 -18.90 -10.20 -22.96
CA GLN A 195 -19.36 -11.60 -22.84
C GLN A 195 -19.58 -12.03 -21.38
N MET A 196 -18.77 -11.53 -20.44
CA MET A 196 -18.84 -11.90 -19.02
C MET A 196 -19.79 -11.03 -18.19
N LYS A 197 -20.08 -9.80 -18.62
CA LYS A 197 -20.84 -8.79 -17.87
C LYS A 197 -22.17 -9.31 -17.33
N GLY A 198 -22.93 -10.01 -18.15
CA GLY A 198 -24.20 -10.63 -17.73
C GLY A 198 -24.02 -11.65 -16.61
N SER A 199 -22.96 -12.46 -16.67
CA SER A 199 -22.62 -13.43 -15.62
C SER A 199 -22.17 -12.74 -14.33
N PHE A 200 -21.39 -11.65 -14.43
CA PHE A 200 -20.99 -10.86 -13.26
C PHE A 200 -22.20 -10.24 -12.53
N ASP A 201 -23.14 -9.65 -13.27
CA ASP A 201 -24.36 -9.07 -12.69
C ASP A 201 -25.21 -10.12 -11.95
N GLN A 202 -25.29 -11.33 -12.51
CA GLN A 202 -25.98 -12.46 -11.86
C GLN A 202 -25.24 -12.93 -10.61
N ILE A 203 -23.91 -13.10 -10.67
CA ILE A 203 -23.09 -13.48 -9.50
C ILE A 203 -23.29 -12.47 -8.38
N LYS A 204 -23.22 -11.17 -8.68
CA LYS A 204 -23.42 -10.09 -7.69
C LYS A 204 -24.81 -10.16 -7.05
N THR A 205 -25.85 -10.27 -7.87
CA THR A 205 -27.24 -10.34 -7.40
C THR A 205 -27.49 -11.58 -6.54
N LEU A 206 -27.01 -12.74 -6.99
CA LEU A 206 -27.13 -14.00 -6.28
C LEU A 206 -26.33 -14.01 -4.98
N THR A 207 -25.15 -13.39 -4.95
CA THR A 207 -24.34 -13.27 -3.72
C THR A 207 -25.04 -12.43 -2.65
N ASN A 208 -25.66 -11.31 -3.04
CA ASN A 208 -26.48 -10.52 -2.13
C ASN A 208 -27.66 -11.36 -1.57
N THR A 209 -28.33 -12.10 -2.45
CA THR A 209 -29.44 -12.99 -2.08
C THR A 209 -28.97 -14.13 -1.17
N LEU A 210 -27.79 -14.71 -1.44
CA LEU A 210 -27.16 -15.76 -0.63
C LEU A 210 -26.90 -15.25 0.79
N ASN A 211 -26.29 -14.07 0.92
CA ASN A 211 -25.98 -13.46 2.22
C ASN A 211 -27.24 -13.15 3.02
N GLN A 212 -28.28 -12.63 2.37
CA GLN A 212 -29.58 -12.40 3.01
C GLN A 212 -30.22 -13.70 3.50
N ASN A 213 -30.19 -14.77 2.69
CA ASN A 213 -30.73 -16.07 3.09
C ASN A 213 -29.93 -16.74 4.22
N LYS A 214 -28.59 -16.59 4.24
CA LYS A 214 -27.74 -17.02 5.37
C LYS A 214 -28.13 -16.30 6.65
N SER A 215 -28.35 -14.98 6.59
CA SER A 215 -28.81 -14.20 7.74
C SER A 215 -30.18 -14.68 8.27
N TRP A 216 -31.16 -14.91 7.39
CA TRP A 216 -32.47 -15.42 7.79
C TRP A 216 -32.42 -16.84 8.36
N GLN A 217 -31.61 -17.72 7.78
CA GLN A 217 -31.36 -19.06 8.29
C GLN A 217 -30.79 -19.00 9.72
N ASN A 218 -29.82 -18.12 9.97
CA ASN A 218 -29.25 -17.91 11.30
C ASN A 218 -30.32 -17.48 12.32
N ASN A 219 -31.22 -16.57 11.94
CA ASN A 219 -32.35 -16.19 12.79
C ASN A 219 -33.29 -17.37 13.10
N GLN A 220 -33.61 -18.21 12.11
CA GLN A 220 -34.41 -19.42 12.36
C GLN A 220 -33.69 -20.42 13.26
N SER A 221 -32.37 -20.57 13.10
CA SER A 221 -31.54 -21.44 13.95
C SER A 221 -31.56 -20.97 15.41
N ASN A 222 -31.42 -19.65 15.64
CA ASN A 222 -31.52 -19.06 16.98
C ASN A 222 -32.90 -19.30 17.60
N TRP A 223 -33.99 -19.12 16.84
CA TRP A 223 -35.34 -19.38 17.32
C TRP A 223 -35.57 -20.88 17.60
N GLN A 224 -35.04 -21.77 16.77
CA GLN A 224 -35.06 -23.22 17.00
C GLN A 224 -34.37 -23.58 18.32
N GLN A 225 -33.15 -23.06 18.55
CA GLN A 225 -32.39 -23.30 19.78
C GLN A 225 -33.13 -22.77 21.01
N ASN A 226 -33.72 -21.58 20.92
CA ASN A 226 -34.50 -20.99 22.01
C ASN A 226 -35.76 -21.84 22.32
N ALA A 227 -36.48 -22.29 21.30
CA ALA A 227 -37.64 -23.16 21.47
C ALA A 227 -37.25 -24.50 22.13
N GLN A 228 -36.10 -25.08 21.75
CA GLN A 228 -35.56 -26.28 22.36
C GLN A 228 -35.22 -26.06 23.84
N LYS A 229 -34.55 -24.95 24.17
CA LYS A 229 -34.23 -24.56 25.55
C LYS A 229 -35.49 -24.48 26.41
N TRP A 230 -36.52 -23.79 25.94
CA TRP A 230 -37.79 -23.67 26.67
C TRP A 230 -38.53 -24.99 26.79
N TYR A 231 -38.53 -25.83 25.76
CA TYR A 231 -39.08 -27.19 25.85
C TYR A 231 -38.44 -27.98 27.01
N TYR A 232 -37.11 -27.99 27.10
CA TYR A 232 -36.39 -28.70 28.17
C TYR A 232 -36.62 -28.09 29.55
N TYR A 233 -36.70 -26.75 29.66
CA TYR A 233 -37.09 -26.08 30.90
C TYR A 233 -38.44 -26.59 31.43
N TRP A 234 -39.47 -26.63 30.56
CA TRP A 234 -40.79 -27.11 30.95
C TRP A 234 -40.83 -28.62 31.20
N LYS A 235 -40.03 -29.41 30.46
CA LYS A 235 -39.83 -30.85 30.72
C LYS A 235 -39.28 -31.12 32.12
N ASN A 236 -38.28 -30.34 32.55
CA ASN A 236 -37.70 -30.44 33.89
C ASN A 236 -38.69 -30.00 34.98
N LYS A 237 -39.43 -28.90 34.77
CA LYS A 237 -40.52 -28.45 35.66
C LYS A 237 -41.60 -29.52 35.82
N LYS A 238 -42.04 -30.15 34.73
CA LYS A 238 -43.01 -31.25 34.74
C LYS A 238 -42.50 -32.41 35.59
N THR A 239 -41.27 -32.87 35.32
CA THR A 239 -40.65 -34.00 36.01
C THR A 239 -40.53 -33.76 37.52
N LYS A 240 -40.07 -32.57 37.93
CA LYS A 240 -39.96 -32.17 39.35
C LYS A 240 -41.33 -32.19 40.05
N ASN A 241 -42.36 -31.64 39.43
CA ASN A 241 -43.69 -31.57 40.03
C ASN A 241 -44.44 -32.91 40.00
N GLN A 242 -44.19 -33.77 39.00
CA GLN A 242 -44.73 -35.14 38.99
C GLN A 242 -44.23 -35.96 40.18
N LYS A 243 -42.96 -35.78 40.61
CA LYS A 243 -42.44 -36.40 41.84
C LYS A 243 -43.19 -35.94 43.10
N ILE A 244 -43.54 -34.65 43.18
CA ILE A 244 -44.33 -34.10 44.30
C ILE A 244 -45.74 -34.70 44.30
N VAL A 245 -46.40 -34.76 43.14
CA VAL A 245 -47.77 -35.32 43.01
C VAL A 245 -47.83 -36.78 43.49
N LYS A 246 -46.79 -37.59 43.17
CA LYS A 246 -46.74 -39.02 43.49
C LYS A 246 -46.21 -39.34 44.90
N SER A 247 -45.62 -38.38 45.61
CA SER A 247 -44.96 -38.63 46.89
C SER A 247 -45.94 -38.65 48.06
N ALA A 248 -45.79 -39.60 48.98
CA ALA A 248 -46.56 -39.65 50.22
C ALA A 248 -46.19 -38.52 51.21
N LYS A 249 -45.00 -37.91 51.07
CA LYS A 249 -44.45 -36.92 52.01
C LYS A 249 -45.10 -35.52 51.94
N TYR A 250 -45.83 -35.21 50.87
CA TYR A 250 -46.38 -33.86 50.66
C TYR A 250 -47.88 -33.78 50.97
N SER A 251 -48.31 -32.64 51.52
CA SER A 251 -49.72 -32.36 51.82
C SER A 251 -50.61 -32.33 50.57
N TYR A 252 -51.92 -32.50 50.77
CA TYR A 252 -52.90 -32.45 49.69
C TYR A 252 -52.84 -31.13 48.91
N ALA A 253 -52.74 -29.99 49.61
CA ALA A 253 -52.64 -28.66 48.99
C ALA A 253 -51.39 -28.54 48.09
N SER A 254 -50.23 -29.02 48.56
CA SER A 254 -48.99 -29.04 47.77
C SER A 254 -49.12 -29.92 46.53
N LYS A 255 -49.78 -31.07 46.63
CA LYS A 255 -50.06 -31.96 45.50
C LYS A 255 -50.98 -31.31 44.46
N GLN A 256 -52.01 -30.58 44.88
CA GLN A 256 -52.91 -29.88 43.96
C GLN A 256 -52.20 -28.74 43.21
N LYS A 257 -51.35 -27.96 43.90
CA LYS A 257 -50.50 -26.95 43.25
C LYS A 257 -49.55 -27.59 42.24
N ALA A 258 -48.93 -28.71 42.59
CA ALA A 258 -48.06 -29.46 41.69
C ALA A 258 -48.81 -30.02 40.46
N LYS A 259 -50.05 -30.53 40.63
CA LYS A 259 -50.91 -30.96 39.51
C LYS A 259 -51.19 -29.82 38.52
N LYS A 260 -51.49 -28.60 39.00
CA LYS A 260 -51.67 -27.42 38.14
C LYS A 260 -50.41 -27.12 37.33
N VAL A 261 -49.23 -27.17 37.96
CA VAL A 261 -47.95 -26.96 37.27
C VAL A 261 -47.67 -28.06 36.24
N VAL A 262 -47.99 -29.32 36.52
CA VAL A 262 -47.84 -30.43 35.56
C VAL A 262 -48.72 -30.23 34.33
N LYS A 263 -49.97 -29.78 34.50
CA LYS A 263 -50.88 -29.46 33.39
C LYS A 263 -50.34 -28.30 32.55
N GLN A 264 -49.92 -27.21 33.20
CA GLN A 264 -49.31 -26.05 32.54
C GLN A 264 -48.04 -26.43 31.78
N ALA A 265 -47.14 -27.19 32.41
CA ALA A 265 -45.89 -27.61 31.80
C ALA A 265 -46.12 -28.51 30.59
N THR A 266 -47.13 -29.39 30.63
CA THR A 266 -47.49 -30.24 29.49
C THR A 266 -47.98 -29.39 28.30
N ALA A 267 -48.84 -28.39 28.55
CA ALA A 267 -49.31 -27.47 27.51
C ALA A 267 -48.15 -26.66 26.91
N LYS A 268 -47.29 -26.08 27.76
CA LYS A 268 -46.12 -25.29 27.31
C LYS A 268 -45.11 -26.13 26.54
N MET A 269 -44.86 -27.38 26.95
CA MET A 269 -44.00 -28.31 26.20
C MET A 269 -44.54 -28.54 24.78
N ALA A 270 -45.85 -28.73 24.61
CA ALA A 270 -46.44 -28.91 23.28
C ALA A 270 -46.26 -27.66 22.40
N THR A 271 -46.48 -26.46 22.96
CA THR A 271 -46.26 -25.18 22.25
C THR A 271 -44.80 -25.05 21.79
N TRP A 272 -43.84 -25.26 22.68
CA TRP A 272 -42.42 -25.12 22.37
C TRP A 272 -41.91 -26.20 21.42
N MET A 273 -42.44 -27.43 21.50
CA MET A 273 -42.13 -28.48 20.52
C MET A 273 -42.65 -28.10 19.13
N LYS A 274 -43.88 -27.57 19.03
CA LYS A 274 -44.42 -27.09 17.75
C LYS A 274 -43.57 -25.95 17.16
N SER A 275 -43.17 -24.99 17.98
CA SER A 275 -42.26 -23.91 17.58
C SER A 275 -40.90 -24.45 17.11
N TYR A 276 -40.29 -25.38 17.86
CA TYR A 276 -39.03 -26.04 17.49
C TYR A 276 -39.13 -26.72 16.12
N GLN A 277 -40.17 -27.54 15.90
CA GLN A 277 -40.35 -28.24 14.62
C GLN A 277 -40.59 -27.25 13.47
N GLY A 278 -41.34 -26.17 13.71
CA GLY A 278 -41.58 -25.11 12.72
C GLY A 278 -40.29 -24.41 12.30
N HIS A 279 -39.44 -24.01 13.26
CA HIS A 279 -38.16 -23.38 12.94
C HIS A 279 -37.17 -24.37 12.32
N LYS A 280 -37.14 -25.64 12.77
CA LYS A 280 -36.32 -26.70 12.17
C LYS A 280 -36.66 -26.91 10.69
N ALA A 281 -37.95 -26.94 10.34
CA ALA A 281 -38.39 -27.05 8.95
C ALA A 281 -37.97 -25.82 8.12
N LYS A 282 -38.07 -24.61 8.69
CA LYS A 282 -37.62 -23.38 8.02
C LYS A 282 -36.11 -23.37 7.78
N VAL A 283 -35.30 -23.80 8.76
CA VAL A 283 -33.84 -23.95 8.59
C VAL A 283 -33.54 -24.91 7.44
N ALA A 284 -34.19 -26.08 7.39
CA ALA A 284 -34.01 -27.04 6.30
C ALA A 284 -34.39 -26.45 4.92
N ASN A 285 -35.44 -25.63 4.85
CA ASN A 285 -35.81 -24.93 3.63
C ASN A 285 -34.77 -23.89 3.20
N TYR A 286 -34.22 -23.11 4.14
CA TYR A 286 -33.15 -22.17 3.83
C TYR A 286 -31.87 -22.88 3.38
N ASN A 287 -31.53 -24.05 3.94
CA ASN A 287 -30.39 -24.86 3.46
C ASN A 287 -30.52 -25.20 1.98
N LYS A 288 -31.72 -25.62 1.55
CA LYS A 288 -32.01 -25.92 0.13
C LYS A 288 -31.87 -24.67 -0.74
N LYS A 289 -32.41 -23.54 -0.30
CA LYS A 289 -32.29 -22.26 -1.03
C LYS A 289 -30.83 -21.81 -1.18
N ILE A 290 -30.08 -21.83 -0.09
CA ILE A 290 -28.65 -21.48 -0.06
C ILE A 290 -27.85 -22.37 -1.02
N THR A 291 -28.09 -23.69 -0.99
CA THR A 291 -27.43 -24.64 -1.89
C THR A 291 -27.78 -24.35 -3.37
N SER A 292 -29.05 -24.08 -3.66
CA SER A 292 -29.48 -23.73 -5.01
C SER A 292 -28.82 -22.45 -5.52
N ILE A 293 -28.80 -21.39 -4.70
CA ILE A 293 -28.17 -20.12 -5.05
C ILE A 293 -26.66 -20.30 -5.26
N GLN A 294 -26.00 -21.08 -4.40
CA GLN A 294 -24.58 -21.38 -4.55
C GLN A 294 -24.29 -22.12 -5.87
N ASN A 295 -25.12 -23.09 -6.25
CA ASN A 295 -24.98 -23.78 -7.53
C ASN A 295 -25.15 -22.83 -8.71
N GLN A 296 -26.11 -21.89 -8.65
CA GLN A 296 -26.28 -20.87 -9.69
C GLN A 296 -25.05 -19.95 -9.78
N ILE A 297 -24.51 -19.50 -8.65
CA ILE A 297 -23.26 -18.72 -8.61
C ILE A 297 -22.13 -19.51 -9.29
N ASN A 298 -21.98 -20.79 -8.96
CA ASN A 298 -20.94 -21.64 -9.55
C ASN A 298 -21.11 -21.80 -11.07
N THR A 299 -22.35 -21.89 -11.57
CA THR A 299 -22.63 -21.94 -13.01
C THR A 299 -22.18 -20.66 -13.71
N TYR A 300 -22.57 -19.49 -13.19
CA TYR A 300 -22.15 -18.21 -13.79
C TYR A 300 -20.63 -18.00 -13.65
N GLN A 301 -20.03 -18.44 -12.54
CA GLN A 301 -18.58 -18.41 -12.38
C GLN A 301 -17.89 -19.27 -13.44
N SER A 302 -18.40 -20.47 -13.73
CA SER A 302 -17.84 -21.33 -14.78
C SER A 302 -17.94 -20.69 -16.18
N GLN A 303 -18.96 -19.87 -16.44
CA GLN A 303 -19.08 -19.11 -17.69
C GLN A 303 -18.02 -18.01 -17.78
N VAL A 304 -17.78 -17.28 -16.68
CA VAL A 304 -16.69 -16.30 -16.59
C VAL A 304 -15.35 -16.99 -16.81
N ASP A 305 -15.11 -18.11 -16.11
CA ASP A 305 -13.85 -18.86 -16.20
C ASP A 305 -13.61 -19.40 -17.62
N ALA A 306 -14.67 -19.80 -18.33
CA ALA A 306 -14.58 -20.24 -19.72
C ALA A 306 -14.18 -19.13 -20.69
N VAL A 307 -14.63 -17.88 -20.46
CA VAL A 307 -14.16 -16.73 -21.25
C VAL A 307 -12.72 -16.42 -20.89
N LYS A 308 -12.37 -16.39 -19.60
CA LYS A 308 -10.98 -16.15 -19.16
C LYS A 308 -9.99 -17.17 -19.72
N ALA A 309 -10.40 -18.42 -19.87
CA ALA A 309 -9.58 -19.48 -20.43
C ALA A 309 -9.26 -19.31 -21.94
N GLN A 310 -9.96 -18.44 -22.67
CA GLN A 310 -9.68 -18.18 -24.09
C GLN A 310 -8.38 -17.38 -24.27
N ASN A 311 -8.08 -16.48 -23.33
CA ASN A 311 -6.82 -15.73 -23.29
C ASN A 311 -6.35 -15.56 -21.82
N PRO A 312 -5.77 -16.61 -21.22
CA PRO A 312 -5.38 -16.59 -19.81
C PRO A 312 -4.25 -15.60 -19.51
N GLU A 313 -3.41 -15.29 -20.50
CA GLU A 313 -2.32 -14.32 -20.35
C GLU A 313 -2.85 -12.89 -20.26
N MET A 314 -3.76 -12.50 -21.18
CA MET A 314 -4.44 -11.20 -21.11
C MET A 314 -5.08 -11.00 -19.74
N PHE A 315 -5.84 -11.97 -19.23
CA PHE A 315 -6.48 -11.83 -17.91
C PHE A 315 -5.50 -11.82 -16.73
N LYS A 316 -4.33 -12.48 -16.84
CA LYS A 316 -3.26 -12.32 -15.86
C LYS A 316 -2.75 -10.87 -15.86
N TYR A 317 -2.54 -10.28 -17.03
CA TYR A 317 -2.09 -8.89 -17.16
C TYR A 317 -3.15 -7.89 -16.69
N VAL A 318 -4.44 -8.12 -16.99
CA VAL A 318 -5.54 -7.32 -16.43
C VAL A 318 -5.51 -7.38 -14.91
N ASP A 319 -5.44 -8.58 -14.32
CA ASP A 319 -5.45 -8.75 -12.88
C ASP A 319 -4.25 -8.05 -12.21
N ILE A 320 -3.09 -7.94 -12.89
CA ILE A 320 -1.91 -7.19 -12.43
C ILE A 320 -2.11 -5.67 -12.58
N ALA A 321 -2.50 -5.20 -13.77
CA ALA A 321 -2.68 -3.78 -14.06
C ALA A 321 -3.74 -3.14 -13.16
N GLN A 322 -4.86 -3.83 -12.91
CA GLN A 322 -5.93 -3.39 -12.01
C GLN A 322 -5.53 -3.35 -10.52
N THR A 323 -4.33 -3.79 -10.16
CA THR A 323 -3.80 -3.57 -8.80
C THR A 323 -3.23 -2.17 -8.61
N ALA A 324 -2.93 -1.46 -9.69
CA ALA A 324 -2.47 -0.08 -9.61
C ALA A 324 -3.59 0.82 -9.10
N GLN A 325 -3.22 1.73 -8.20
CA GLN A 325 -4.04 2.88 -7.87
C GLN A 325 -3.25 4.12 -8.26
N LEU A 326 -3.90 5.03 -8.98
CA LEU A 326 -3.29 6.24 -9.51
C LEU A 326 -3.78 7.45 -8.73
N SER A 327 -2.87 8.38 -8.42
CA SER A 327 -3.26 9.72 -8.00
C SER A 327 -3.82 10.51 -9.17
N PRO A 328 -4.62 11.57 -8.93
CA PRO A 328 -4.76 12.67 -9.87
C PRO A 328 -3.41 13.15 -10.39
N GLU A 329 -3.39 13.71 -11.59
CA GLU A 329 -2.24 14.49 -12.05
C GLU A 329 -2.06 15.70 -11.13
N VAL A 330 -0.85 15.85 -10.59
CA VAL A 330 -0.45 16.93 -9.67
C VAL A 330 0.86 17.54 -10.15
N ASP A 331 1.19 18.73 -9.63
CA ASP A 331 2.58 19.20 -9.71
C ASP A 331 3.43 18.26 -8.84
N ILE A 332 4.36 17.56 -9.48
CA ILE A 332 5.32 16.67 -8.82
C ILE A 332 6.71 17.32 -8.73
N GLY A 333 6.89 18.51 -9.31
CA GLY A 333 8.17 19.10 -9.64
C GLY A 333 9.06 18.16 -10.45
N HIS A 334 10.35 18.12 -10.11
CA HIS A 334 11.26 17.12 -10.66
C HIS A 334 11.00 15.71 -10.14
N GLY A 335 10.12 15.52 -9.15
CA GLY A 335 9.70 14.21 -8.66
C GLY A 335 10.70 13.48 -7.78
N GLN A 336 11.83 14.11 -7.40
CA GLN A 336 12.91 13.48 -6.62
C GLN A 336 12.50 13.09 -5.19
N THR A 337 11.43 13.69 -4.66
CA THR A 337 11.07 13.55 -3.25
C THR A 337 9.67 12.98 -3.09
N LEU A 338 9.59 11.73 -2.61
CA LEU A 338 8.35 11.10 -2.16
C LEU A 338 8.64 10.41 -0.83
N ALA A 339 7.90 10.73 0.23
CA ALA A 339 8.17 10.21 1.56
C ALA A 339 6.89 9.87 2.31
N PHE A 340 6.89 8.74 3.01
CA PHE A 340 5.84 8.37 3.94
C PHE A 340 6.18 8.86 5.35
N ASN A 341 5.25 9.53 6.02
CA ASN A 341 5.38 9.87 7.43
C ASN A 341 4.64 8.82 8.28
N PRO A 342 5.36 7.94 8.99
CA PRO A 342 4.74 6.85 9.73
C PRO A 342 3.96 7.32 10.98
N GLN A 343 4.14 8.55 11.44
CA GLN A 343 3.43 9.06 12.61
C GLN A 343 1.97 9.41 12.30
N ASN A 344 1.72 10.09 11.17
CA ASN A 344 0.38 10.49 10.75
C ASN A 344 -0.19 9.65 9.61
N LYS A 345 0.61 8.72 9.05
CA LYS A 345 0.23 7.81 7.96
C LYS A 345 -0.11 8.53 6.67
N HIS A 346 0.60 9.62 6.36
CA HIS A 346 0.42 10.38 5.11
C HIS A 346 1.67 10.35 4.23
N ILE A 347 1.48 10.63 2.95
CA ILE A 347 2.55 10.74 1.96
C ILE A 347 2.83 12.22 1.70
N TYR A 348 4.10 12.54 1.50
CA TYR A 348 4.60 13.88 1.24
C TYR A 348 5.42 13.90 -0.06
N LEU A 349 5.16 14.89 -0.89
CA LEU A 349 5.83 15.14 -2.16
C LEU A 349 6.36 16.57 -2.17
N ALA A 350 7.66 16.76 -2.38
CA ALA A 350 8.21 18.11 -2.54
C ALA A 350 8.15 18.53 -4.01
N GLU A 351 7.50 19.67 -4.28
CA GLU A 351 7.28 20.20 -5.62
C GLU A 351 8.49 21.06 -6.05
N ASP A 352 9.64 20.39 -6.23
CA ASP A 352 10.85 21.07 -6.68
C ASP A 352 10.85 21.35 -8.18
N ASN A 353 10.48 22.59 -8.52
CA ASN A 353 10.40 23.06 -9.90
C ASN A 353 11.71 23.63 -10.46
N THR A 354 12.80 23.67 -9.69
CA THR A 354 13.98 24.50 -10.03
C THR A 354 15.32 23.78 -10.00
N LEU A 355 15.42 22.58 -9.39
CA LEU A 355 16.67 21.80 -9.21
C LEU A 355 17.84 22.57 -8.58
N THR A 356 17.59 23.79 -8.11
CA THR A 356 18.55 24.74 -7.58
C THR A 356 17.88 25.50 -6.45
N ASP A 357 18.65 26.24 -5.65
CA ASP A 357 18.07 27.11 -4.64
C ASP A 357 17.17 28.18 -5.30
N LEU A 358 16.15 28.60 -4.57
CA LEU A 358 15.21 29.61 -5.01
C LEU A 358 15.86 31.00 -5.01
N LYS A 359 15.67 31.74 -6.11
CA LYS A 359 16.39 32.99 -6.38
C LYS A 359 15.92 34.17 -5.53
N SER A 360 14.71 34.12 -4.99
CA SER A 360 14.11 35.19 -4.20
C SER A 360 13.69 34.72 -2.81
N ARG A 361 13.77 35.61 -1.82
CA ARG A 361 13.19 35.40 -0.47
C ARG A 361 11.67 35.33 -0.46
N ASP A 362 11.02 35.69 -1.56
CA ASP A 362 9.56 35.61 -1.70
C ASP A 362 9.08 34.31 -2.32
N ASP A 363 9.98 33.52 -2.92
CA ASP A 363 9.65 32.21 -3.46
C ASP A 363 9.45 31.21 -2.32
N ASN A 364 8.47 30.33 -2.45
CA ASN A 364 8.18 29.29 -1.47
C ASN A 364 8.74 27.94 -1.91
N ASN A 365 9.14 27.16 -0.92
CA ASN A 365 9.09 25.71 -1.04
C ASN A 365 7.65 25.25 -0.93
N THR A 366 7.24 24.32 -1.78
CA THR A 366 5.92 23.70 -1.73
C THR A 366 6.05 22.20 -1.47
N VAL A 367 5.28 21.69 -0.50
CA VAL A 367 5.20 20.25 -0.18
C VAL A 367 3.75 19.83 -0.12
N LEU A 368 3.36 18.91 -0.99
CA LEU A 368 2.04 18.30 -1.04
C LEU A 368 1.93 17.15 -0.05
N GLU A 369 0.87 17.13 0.76
CA GLU A 369 0.49 16.02 1.64
C GLU A 369 -0.72 15.28 1.08
N MET A 370 -0.67 13.95 1.08
CA MET A 370 -1.67 13.08 0.44
C MET A 370 -2.11 11.93 1.35
N ASP A 371 -3.36 11.52 1.19
CA ASP A 371 -3.91 10.32 1.83
C ASP A 371 -3.46 9.07 1.06
N PRO A 372 -2.71 8.13 1.67
CA PRO A 372 -2.21 6.94 0.99
C PRO A 372 -3.30 5.95 0.56
N ASN A 373 -4.51 6.04 1.12
CA ASN A 373 -5.62 5.13 0.80
C ASN A 373 -6.42 5.60 -0.42
N THR A 374 -6.54 6.92 -0.57
CA THR A 374 -7.31 7.51 -1.67
C THR A 374 -6.43 8.13 -2.75
N LEU A 375 -5.14 8.30 -2.47
CA LEU A 375 -4.16 9.06 -3.28
C LEU A 375 -4.59 10.49 -3.59
N LYS A 376 -5.47 11.05 -2.76
CA LYS A 376 -5.96 12.42 -2.94
C LYS A 376 -5.11 13.41 -2.14
N PRO A 377 -4.81 14.59 -2.71
CA PRO A 377 -4.31 15.73 -1.97
C PRO A 377 -5.14 16.05 -0.72
N ILE A 378 -4.44 16.27 0.39
CA ILE A 378 -5.03 16.77 1.64
C ILE A 378 -4.77 18.29 1.74
N ARG A 379 -3.51 18.71 1.57
CA ARG A 379 -3.05 20.10 1.68
C ARG A 379 -1.64 20.30 1.11
N GLU A 380 -1.30 21.54 0.83
CA GLU A 380 0.03 21.99 0.40
C GLU A 380 0.64 22.93 1.43
N TYR A 381 1.85 22.62 1.87
CA TYR A 381 2.66 23.46 2.75
C TYR A 381 3.52 24.38 1.92
N ASN A 382 3.38 25.69 2.13
CA ASN A 382 4.15 26.73 1.48
C ASN A 382 5.03 27.41 2.53
N PHE A 383 6.36 27.39 2.38
CA PHE A 383 7.25 27.96 3.38
C PHE A 383 8.59 28.45 2.84
N LYS A 384 9.26 29.30 3.61
CA LYS A 384 10.56 29.89 3.29
C LYS A 384 11.67 29.24 4.11
N MET A 385 12.85 29.09 3.51
CA MET A 385 14.05 28.59 4.20
C MET A 385 15.20 29.55 3.87
N TYR A 386 15.31 30.65 4.60
CA TYR A 386 16.22 31.72 4.22
C TYR A 386 17.68 31.27 4.08
N HIS A 387 18.31 31.70 2.99
CA HIS A 387 19.72 31.47 2.70
C HIS A 387 20.40 32.80 2.36
N GLY A 388 21.23 33.29 3.30
CA GLY A 388 21.77 34.64 3.22
C GLY A 388 20.67 35.71 3.14
N ASP A 389 20.97 36.81 2.44
CA ASP A 389 20.10 38.00 2.42
C ASP A 389 19.12 38.07 1.24
N SER A 390 19.23 37.17 0.26
CA SER A 390 18.49 37.29 -1.03
C SER A 390 17.78 36.02 -1.51
N ALA A 391 18.08 34.84 -0.96
CA ALA A 391 17.60 33.57 -1.50
C ALA A 391 16.87 32.72 -0.44
N ASN A 392 16.21 31.65 -0.92
CA ASN A 392 15.72 30.55 -0.09
C ASN A 392 16.40 29.26 -0.52
N LEU A 393 16.74 28.39 0.44
CA LEU A 393 17.08 27.00 0.16
C LEU A 393 15.86 26.30 -0.45
N GLN A 394 16.12 25.45 -1.45
CA GLN A 394 15.11 24.58 -2.02
C GLN A 394 15.19 23.18 -1.38
N LEU A 395 14.03 22.64 -1.03
CA LEU A 395 13.87 21.30 -0.47
C LEU A 395 13.94 20.28 -1.62
N HIS A 396 15.12 19.70 -1.83
CA HIS A 396 15.36 18.71 -2.89
C HIS A 396 15.17 17.26 -2.43
N THR A 397 15.13 17.03 -1.12
CA THR A 397 15.00 15.71 -0.49
C THR A 397 14.10 15.81 0.73
N LEU A 398 13.45 14.71 1.12
CA LEU A 398 12.69 14.63 2.37
C LEU A 398 12.54 13.17 2.79
N THR A 399 12.63 12.92 4.09
CA THR A 399 12.20 11.66 4.69
C THR A 399 11.71 11.88 6.11
N PHE A 400 11.09 10.88 6.71
CA PHE A 400 10.59 10.92 8.08
C PHE A 400 11.08 9.71 8.86
N ASP A 401 11.46 9.93 10.12
CA ASP A 401 11.69 8.81 11.04
C ASP A 401 10.37 8.25 11.60
N LYS A 402 10.48 7.16 12.37
CA LYS A 402 9.34 6.49 13.01
C LYS A 402 8.52 7.39 13.95
N ASP A 403 9.11 8.47 14.46
CA ASP A 403 8.48 9.42 15.38
C ASP A 403 7.96 10.67 14.64
N GLY A 404 8.01 10.66 13.29
CA GLY A 404 7.55 11.71 12.40
C GLY A 404 8.45 12.95 12.37
N ASN A 405 9.70 12.85 12.83
CA ASN A 405 10.65 13.93 12.61
C ASN A 405 11.08 13.91 11.14
N ALA A 406 11.13 15.10 10.53
CA ALA A 406 11.50 15.29 9.14
C ALA A 406 13.01 15.46 9.00
N TYR A 407 13.58 14.92 7.93
CA TYR A 407 14.98 15.09 7.54
C TYR A 407 15.08 15.43 6.08
N TRP A 408 16.04 16.27 5.75
CA TRP A 408 16.44 16.55 4.39
C TRP A 408 17.91 16.94 4.34
N GLY A 409 18.46 17.00 3.14
CA GLY A 409 19.86 17.29 2.95
C GLY A 409 20.21 17.79 1.57
N ARG A 410 21.41 18.35 1.48
CA ARG A 410 21.96 18.94 0.26
C ARG A 410 23.46 18.76 0.17
N LYS A 411 23.97 18.74 -1.06
CA LYS A 411 25.40 18.79 -1.35
C LYS A 411 26.00 20.15 -0.92
N TYR A 412 27.21 20.12 -0.39
CA TYR A 412 28.03 21.31 -0.12
C TYR A 412 29.49 21.01 -0.46
N GLY A 413 29.96 21.50 -1.61
CA GLY A 413 31.24 21.07 -2.18
C GLY A 413 31.30 19.54 -2.35
N LYS A 414 32.29 18.90 -1.71
CA LYS A 414 32.41 17.43 -1.63
C LYS A 414 31.61 16.80 -0.49
N GLY A 415 31.12 17.62 0.44
CA GLY A 415 30.38 17.19 1.61
C GLY A 415 28.86 17.21 1.44
N TYR A 416 28.16 16.94 2.53
CA TYR A 416 26.71 16.87 2.61
C TYR A 416 26.20 17.45 3.92
N ILE A 417 25.33 18.47 3.83
CA ILE A 417 24.69 19.11 4.98
C ILE A 417 23.35 18.42 5.24
N LEU A 418 23.09 18.11 6.50
CA LEU A 418 21.85 17.49 6.96
C LEU A 418 21.04 18.48 7.77
N PHE A 419 19.73 18.42 7.58
CA PHE A 419 18.75 19.20 8.30
C PHE A 419 17.75 18.25 8.96
N TYR A 420 17.20 18.69 10.07
CA TYR A 420 16.19 17.95 10.82
C TYR A 420 15.11 18.88 11.35
N GLY A 421 13.93 18.36 11.62
CA GLY A 421 12.81 19.18 12.06
C GLY A 421 11.46 18.47 12.09
N ARG A 422 10.41 19.24 11.79
CA ARG A 422 9.01 18.80 11.75
C ARG A 422 8.36 19.35 10.48
N LEU A 423 7.54 18.53 9.85
CA LEU A 423 6.66 18.93 8.75
C LEU A 423 5.38 18.10 8.87
N ASP A 424 4.37 18.69 9.48
CA ASP A 424 3.04 18.11 9.60
C ASP A 424 2.01 19.22 9.91
N GLU A 425 0.79 18.82 10.24
CA GLU A 425 -0.33 19.73 10.48
C GLU A 425 -0.18 20.64 11.70
N ASN A 426 0.73 20.31 12.61
CA ASN A 426 1.04 21.11 13.79
C ASN A 426 2.10 22.18 13.50
N GLY A 427 2.76 22.13 12.34
CA GLY A 427 3.68 23.17 11.89
C GLY A 427 4.88 22.63 11.10
N VAL A 428 5.62 23.59 10.52
CA VAL A 428 6.85 23.34 9.78
C VAL A 428 8.00 24.07 10.46
N SER A 429 9.09 23.35 10.75
CA SER A 429 10.30 23.93 11.34
C SER A 429 11.52 23.06 11.04
N PHE A 430 12.67 23.68 10.76
CA PHE A 430 13.92 22.99 10.45
C PHE A 430 15.12 23.66 11.13
N ALA A 431 16.16 22.86 11.37
CA ALA A 431 17.48 23.31 11.78
C ALA A 431 18.56 22.49 11.06
N ALA A 432 19.71 23.10 10.79
CA ALA A 432 20.89 22.38 10.31
C ALA A 432 21.53 21.58 11.46
N SER A 433 21.99 20.37 11.16
CA SER A 433 22.95 19.66 12.02
C SER A 433 24.27 20.43 12.04
N GLN A 434 24.87 20.61 13.22
CA GLN A 434 26.18 21.29 13.32
C GLN A 434 27.33 20.46 12.75
N ASN A 435 27.13 19.14 12.60
CA ASN A 435 28.07 18.26 11.90
C ASN A 435 27.56 18.03 10.46
N MET A 436 28.49 18.03 9.50
CA MET A 436 28.24 17.67 8.11
C MET A 436 29.18 16.54 7.66
N VAL A 437 28.75 15.75 6.68
CA VAL A 437 29.61 14.72 6.05
C VAL A 437 30.66 15.43 5.21
N GLY A 438 31.96 15.15 5.40
CA GLY A 438 33.02 15.81 4.65
C GLY A 438 33.20 15.31 3.22
N ASN A 439 32.93 14.03 2.97
CA ASN A 439 33.03 13.44 1.64
C ASN A 439 31.86 12.48 1.35
N ARG A 440 31.00 12.84 0.39
CA ARG A 440 29.84 12.01 0.00
C ARG A 440 30.12 10.99 -1.11
N GLY A 441 31.32 11.01 -1.70
CA GLY A 441 31.75 10.04 -2.72
C GLY A 441 31.14 10.17 -4.13
N GLY A 442 29.96 10.80 -4.28
CA GLY A 442 29.32 11.04 -5.58
C GLY A 442 29.14 12.53 -5.93
N SER A 443 28.37 12.78 -7.00
CA SER A 443 28.17 14.07 -7.66
C SER A 443 26.71 14.57 -7.64
N THR A 444 25.73 13.66 -7.59
CA THR A 444 24.30 14.01 -7.61
C THR A 444 23.66 13.94 -6.21
N ASN A 445 22.57 14.66 -5.98
CA ASN A 445 21.74 14.56 -4.78
C ASN A 445 20.39 14.01 -5.24
N GLN A 446 20.14 12.72 -5.01
CA GLN A 446 19.00 12.02 -5.63
C GLN A 446 17.82 11.87 -4.67
N GLY A 447 18.07 11.41 -3.44
CA GLY A 447 17.01 11.22 -2.46
C GLY A 447 17.52 10.98 -1.05
N MET A 448 16.64 11.12 -0.07
CA MET A 448 16.86 10.72 1.31
C MET A 448 15.80 9.71 1.74
N SER A 449 16.17 8.81 2.64
CA SER A 449 15.27 7.82 3.20
C SER A 449 15.63 7.46 4.63
N TYR A 450 14.74 6.74 5.30
CA TYR A 450 14.92 6.32 6.68
C TYR A 450 14.69 4.82 6.78
N ASN A 451 15.60 4.12 7.44
CA ASN A 451 15.45 2.69 7.72
C ASN A 451 14.86 2.50 9.13
N PRO A 452 13.61 2.01 9.25
CA PRO A 452 12.95 1.84 10.54
C PRO A 452 13.59 0.74 11.41
N GLN A 453 14.34 -0.18 10.82
CA GLN A 453 14.93 -1.30 11.54
C GLN A 453 16.18 -0.90 12.35
N ASN A 454 16.95 0.09 11.89
CA ASN A 454 18.21 0.50 12.52
C ASN A 454 18.26 1.98 12.95
N ASP A 455 17.19 2.75 12.76
CA ASP A 455 17.07 4.17 13.12
C ASP A 455 18.13 5.07 12.44
N ARG A 456 18.39 4.82 11.15
CA ARG A 456 19.35 5.59 10.36
C ARG A 456 18.68 6.29 9.19
N VAL A 457 19.11 7.52 8.93
CA VAL A 457 18.81 8.24 7.68
C VAL A 457 19.85 7.88 6.63
N TYR A 458 19.39 7.68 5.41
CA TYR A 458 20.19 7.37 4.22
C TYR A 458 20.05 8.51 3.21
N PHE A 459 21.11 8.76 2.45
CA PHE A 459 21.03 9.57 1.24
C PHE A 459 21.70 8.85 0.07
N VAL A 460 21.15 9.10 -1.12
CA VAL A 460 21.60 8.52 -2.40
C VAL A 460 22.39 9.58 -3.16
N SER A 461 23.61 9.23 -3.57
CA SER A 461 24.50 10.11 -4.33
C SER A 461 25.21 9.30 -5.41
N ASP A 462 24.63 9.28 -6.61
CA ASP A 462 25.00 8.36 -7.70
C ASP A 462 24.85 6.89 -7.23
N ASP A 463 25.85 6.04 -7.44
CA ASP A 463 25.86 4.63 -7.02
C ASP A 463 26.38 4.41 -5.59
N ILE A 464 26.18 5.39 -4.70
CA ILE A 464 26.55 5.32 -3.29
C ILE A 464 25.35 5.59 -2.39
N LEU A 465 25.17 4.72 -1.41
CA LEU A 465 24.26 4.92 -0.28
C LEU A 465 25.09 5.28 0.94
N THR A 466 24.82 6.43 1.55
CA THR A 466 25.47 6.83 2.81
C THR A 466 24.43 6.93 3.91
N SER A 467 24.73 6.48 5.12
CA SER A 467 23.80 6.51 6.25
C SER A 467 24.41 6.97 7.55
N ILE A 468 23.57 7.55 8.42
CA ILE A 468 23.94 8.11 9.72
C ILE A 468 22.80 7.86 10.70
N PRO A 469 23.04 7.55 12.00
CA PRO A 469 21.97 7.45 12.99
C PRO A 469 21.15 8.72 13.06
N ALA A 470 19.82 8.60 12.95
CA ALA A 470 18.90 9.73 12.92
C ALA A 470 19.03 10.59 14.19
N GLU A 471 19.16 9.95 15.35
CA GLU A 471 19.39 10.63 16.63
C GLU A 471 20.68 11.48 16.62
N LYS A 472 21.77 10.97 16.05
CA LYS A 472 23.05 11.70 16.03
C LYS A 472 23.05 12.88 15.07
N VAL A 473 22.23 12.84 14.02
CA VAL A 473 21.94 14.01 13.17
C VAL A 473 21.21 15.07 13.98
N ARG A 474 20.10 14.71 14.67
CA ARG A 474 19.33 15.65 15.49
C ARG A 474 20.16 16.26 16.63
N ASN A 475 21.02 15.46 17.25
CA ASN A 475 21.87 15.87 18.37
C ASN A 475 23.18 16.54 17.92
N SER A 476 23.42 16.65 16.60
CA SER A 476 24.62 17.26 16.01
C SER A 476 25.94 16.68 16.54
N ASN A 477 26.01 15.35 16.71
CA ASN A 477 27.15 14.72 17.39
C ASN A 477 27.66 13.43 16.69
N PHE A 478 27.30 13.20 15.43
CA PHE A 478 27.84 12.07 14.67
C PHE A 478 29.34 12.26 14.37
N THR A 479 30.06 11.14 14.33
CA THR A 479 31.49 11.04 14.04
C THR A 479 31.74 10.25 12.75
N ALA A 480 33.00 10.10 12.34
CA ALA A 480 33.35 9.33 11.15
C ALA A 480 32.87 7.87 11.23
N ASP A 481 33.00 7.24 12.41
CA ASP A 481 32.57 5.86 12.68
C ASP A 481 31.04 5.68 12.57
N ASP A 482 30.28 6.78 12.68
CA ASP A 482 28.84 6.78 12.54
C ASP A 482 28.39 6.86 11.08
N ILE A 483 29.29 7.15 10.14
CA ILE A 483 28.97 7.31 8.72
C ILE A 483 29.21 5.97 8.03
N HIS A 484 28.14 5.30 7.63
CA HIS A 484 28.23 4.06 6.85
C HIS A 484 28.03 4.36 5.36
N TYR A 485 28.72 3.63 4.51
CA TYR A 485 28.66 3.81 3.07
C TYR A 485 28.71 2.47 2.34
N GLN A 486 27.84 2.34 1.35
CA GLN A 486 27.73 1.20 0.45
C GLN A 486 27.84 1.74 -0.96
N ALA A 487 29.01 1.54 -1.56
CA ALA A 487 29.27 1.96 -2.93
C ALA A 487 29.11 0.76 -3.86
N PHE A 488 28.58 0.99 -5.05
CA PHE A 488 28.36 -0.01 -6.08
C PHE A 488 29.13 0.39 -7.35
N ASP A 489 29.37 -0.56 -8.25
CA ASP A 489 29.81 -0.27 -9.63
C ASP A 489 28.73 -0.72 -10.61
N SER A 490 27.50 -0.24 -10.38
CA SER A 490 26.32 -0.68 -11.13
C SER A 490 26.31 -0.12 -12.55
N LYS A 491 26.93 1.05 -12.75
CA LYS A 491 26.75 1.90 -13.93
C LYS A 491 25.28 2.21 -14.22
N ARG A 492 24.39 2.07 -13.23
CA ARG A 492 22.99 2.48 -13.32
C ARG A 492 22.81 3.84 -12.67
N GLU A 493 21.75 4.52 -13.05
CA GLU A 493 21.34 5.77 -12.40
C GLU A 493 20.42 5.40 -11.23
N PHE A 494 20.85 5.63 -9.99
CA PHE A 494 19.99 5.44 -8.83
C PHE A 494 19.21 6.72 -8.58
N GLU A 495 17.90 6.60 -8.42
CA GLU A 495 16.99 7.74 -8.22
C GLU A 495 16.52 7.85 -6.78
N SER A 496 16.15 6.73 -6.16
CA SER A 496 15.58 6.76 -4.82
C SER A 496 15.74 5.43 -4.09
N LEU A 497 15.70 5.48 -2.77
CA LEU A 497 15.81 4.33 -1.87
C LEU A 497 14.67 4.39 -0.87
N THR A 498 14.03 3.27 -0.58
CA THR A 498 13.08 3.14 0.52
C THR A 498 13.27 1.82 1.26
N PHE A 499 12.55 1.61 2.35
CA PHE A 499 12.74 0.46 3.23
C PHE A 499 11.42 -0.18 3.62
N ASP A 500 11.39 -1.50 3.69
CA ASP A 500 10.36 -2.19 4.45
C ASP A 500 10.67 -2.17 5.97
N GLN A 501 9.72 -2.67 6.76
CA GLN A 501 9.84 -2.68 8.22
C GLN A 501 10.95 -3.61 8.73
N ASP A 502 11.38 -4.58 7.91
CA ASP A 502 12.47 -5.52 8.23
C ASP A 502 13.85 -4.95 7.85
N GLY A 503 13.89 -3.75 7.26
CA GLY A 503 15.12 -3.05 6.91
C GLY A 503 15.71 -3.44 5.56
N TYR A 504 14.99 -4.20 4.72
CA TYR A 504 15.41 -4.41 3.34
C TYR A 504 15.24 -3.11 2.56
N GLY A 505 16.34 -2.65 1.96
CA GLY A 505 16.32 -1.53 1.03
C GLY A 505 15.69 -1.92 -0.31
N TYR A 506 14.90 -1.02 -0.87
CA TYR A 506 14.31 -1.06 -2.20
C TYR A 506 14.82 0.15 -2.98
N LEU A 507 15.63 -0.11 -4.00
CA LEU A 507 16.39 0.89 -4.74
C LEU A 507 15.82 1.02 -6.15
N LEU A 508 15.38 2.23 -6.49
CA LEU A 508 14.90 2.59 -7.82
C LEU A 508 16.08 3.01 -8.69
N ALA A 509 16.17 2.43 -9.88
CA ALA A 509 17.15 2.82 -10.89
C ALA A 509 16.51 3.01 -12.28
N LEU A 510 17.11 3.85 -13.12
CA LEU A 510 16.64 4.13 -14.48
C LEU A 510 17.43 3.39 -15.59
N TRP A 511 16.85 3.39 -16.79
CA TRP A 511 17.38 2.93 -18.08
C TRP A 511 17.72 1.42 -18.20
N PRO A 512 16.74 0.50 -18.17
CA PRO A 512 15.29 0.72 -18.03
C PRO A 512 14.89 0.95 -16.56
N PRO A 513 13.68 1.43 -16.28
CA PRO A 513 13.25 1.62 -14.91
C PRO A 513 13.10 0.28 -14.17
N GLU A 514 13.73 0.23 -12.99
CA GLU A 514 13.97 -1.01 -12.27
C GLU A 514 13.86 -0.78 -10.76
N LEU A 515 13.02 -1.56 -10.10
CA LEU A 515 13.03 -1.68 -8.65
C LEU A 515 13.91 -2.87 -8.25
N MET A 516 14.96 -2.61 -7.51
CA MET A 516 15.83 -3.62 -6.93
C MET A 516 15.57 -3.78 -5.44
N GLN A 517 15.77 -4.99 -4.90
CA GLN A 517 15.70 -5.27 -3.48
C GLN A 517 17.07 -5.75 -2.98
N SER A 518 17.49 -5.24 -1.82
CA SER A 518 18.67 -5.74 -1.10
C SER A 518 18.50 -7.22 -0.71
N THR A 519 19.60 -7.96 -0.66
CA THR A 519 19.59 -9.41 -0.35
C THR A 519 19.64 -9.68 1.16
N ALA A 520 19.98 -8.67 1.94
CA ALA A 520 19.91 -8.64 3.40
C ALA A 520 19.45 -7.23 3.84
N PRO A 521 18.90 -7.06 5.05
CA PRO A 521 18.63 -5.74 5.61
C PRO A 521 19.89 -4.86 5.57
N LEU A 522 19.73 -3.57 5.25
CA LEU A 522 20.86 -2.63 5.29
C LEU A 522 21.14 -2.20 6.73
N ASN A 523 22.42 -2.13 7.09
CA ASN A 523 22.91 -1.69 8.40
C ASN A 523 23.53 -0.29 8.36
#